data_AF-A0A8A1MJT6-F1
#
_entry.id   AF-A0A8A1MJT6-F1
#
_cell.length_a   1.000
_cell.length_b   1.000
_cell.length_c   1.000
_cell.angle_alpha   90.00
_cell.angle_beta   90.00
_cell.angle_gamma   90.00
#
_symmetry.space_group_name_H-M   'P 1'
#
loop_
_entity.id
_entity.type
_entity.pdbx_description
1 polymer ?
#
loop_
_entity_poly.entity_id
_entity_poly.type
_entity_poly.pdbx_seq_one_letter_code
_entity_poly.pdbx_strand_id
1 'polypeptide(L)'
;MANGRPNTGILLHAITRYPEVASAHTLQSHEQRIPPHQDNPTSALSWWSQLNSRILSGDSNILRWVNPTIRILRLDVGRGPTYYHKDQKNECESNQNQSKPFHFLAGQWLDVHVPSVPQAGGFTITSTPSDALPLKNDSNSNETTEFPYIELAVQESPSNPPAAWLWRPKDEILGQELAVRVGGSFIWPPPDIPLEDIGRVVFVAGGVGINPLISMISHIFKDPSKLPHSPSIHLLYSTRSPTQPGPGGDISKHLDQVLFFPRLRNILHSQQSQSQPHPHPQHRRQHQQDDRFLRLQFHLYITNLHEMPRNPPADFSLYKRRIKTTDLHEVIGGKREAIRNAYRSKGRRTVCYICGPPDMTDELVAGAEEVLGAGVGKERSVFYEKWW
;
A
#
# COMPACT_ATOMS: atom_id res chain seq x y z
N MET A 1 54.64 2.49 44.82
CA MET A 1 54.85 3.26 43.57
C MET A 1 53.58 3.16 42.74
N ALA A 2 53.03 4.33 42.36
CA ALA A 2 52.04 4.64 41.31
C ALA A 2 51.02 3.56 40.88
N ASN A 3 49.72 3.75 41.21
CA ASN A 3 48.64 4.28 40.34
C ASN A 3 47.86 3.15 39.62
N GLY A 4 46.51 3.08 39.59
CA GLY A 4 45.50 4.00 40.05
C GLY A 4 44.06 3.43 40.00
N ARG A 5 43.26 4.02 40.89
CA ARG A 5 41.80 4.27 41.00
C ARG A 5 40.73 3.16 40.77
N PRO A 6 39.71 3.08 41.67
CA PRO A 6 38.68 2.03 41.68
C PRO A 6 37.32 2.48 41.10
N ASN A 7 36.56 1.49 40.62
CA ASN A 7 35.14 1.60 40.27
C ASN A 7 34.27 1.68 41.55
N THR A 8 33.46 2.73 41.65
CA THR A 8 32.38 2.88 42.65
C THR A 8 31.08 2.29 42.11
N GLY A 9 30.56 1.28 42.79
CA GLY A 9 29.20 0.77 42.62
C GLY A 9 28.16 1.70 43.25
N ILE A 10 26.93 1.62 42.75
CA ILE A 10 25.75 2.26 43.35
C ILE A 10 24.65 1.21 43.58
N LEU A 11 24.00 1.41 44.72
CA LEU A 11 23.16 0.58 45.56
C LEU A 11 21.72 0.41 45.03
N LEU A 12 21.11 -0.73 45.33
CA LEU A 12 19.65 -0.95 45.31
C LEU A 12 18.94 -0.15 46.43
N HIS A 13 17.69 0.25 46.19
CA HIS A 13 16.64 0.30 47.21
C HIS A 13 15.30 -0.17 46.63
N ALA A 14 14.57 -0.93 47.45
CA ALA A 14 13.29 -1.59 47.14
C ALA A 14 12.14 -1.05 48.03
N ILE A 15 10.93 -1.59 47.78
CA ILE A 15 9.70 -1.65 48.63
C ILE A 15 8.69 -0.51 48.32
N THR A 16 7.43 -0.75 47.92
CA THR A 16 6.31 -1.42 48.64
C THR A 16 5.28 -2.19 47.77
N ARG A 17 4.53 -3.07 48.45
CA ARG A 17 3.65 -4.21 48.06
C ARG A 17 2.14 -3.89 47.83
N TYR A 18 1.54 -4.57 46.83
CA TYR A 18 0.27 -5.40 46.78
C TYR A 18 -1.12 -4.82 47.20
N PRO A 19 -2.29 -5.32 46.69
CA PRO A 19 -2.59 -6.74 46.45
C PRO A 19 -3.23 -7.17 45.11
N GLU A 20 -3.11 -8.49 44.89
CA GLU A 20 -3.74 -9.33 43.87
C GLU A 20 -5.27 -9.37 44.00
N VAL A 21 -5.96 -9.39 42.86
CA VAL A 21 -7.18 -10.19 42.65
C VAL A 21 -7.05 -10.87 41.30
N ALA A 22 -7.33 -12.18 41.30
CA ALA A 22 -7.04 -13.12 40.24
C ALA A 22 -8.01 -13.08 39.04
N SER A 23 -7.50 -13.62 37.93
CA SER A 23 -8.18 -14.31 36.82
C SER A 23 -8.86 -13.48 35.71
N ALA A 24 -8.20 -13.39 34.56
CA ALA A 24 -8.61 -14.10 33.33
C ALA A 24 -7.45 -13.99 32.31
N HIS A 25 -6.97 -15.13 31.82
CA HIS A 25 -5.94 -15.19 30.79
C HIS A 25 -6.44 -14.54 29.49
N THR A 26 -5.74 -13.51 29.02
CA THR A 26 -5.77 -13.10 27.62
C THR A 26 -4.32 -12.92 27.19
N LEU A 27 -3.86 -13.81 26.30
CA LEU A 27 -2.54 -13.77 25.70
C LEU A 27 -2.44 -12.49 24.84
N GLN A 28 -1.78 -11.46 25.37
CA GLN A 28 -1.29 -10.34 24.57
C GLN A 28 -0.11 -10.85 23.74
N SER A 29 -0.35 -11.10 22.45
CA SER A 29 0.71 -11.10 21.45
C SER A 29 1.22 -9.67 21.27
N HIS A 30 2.53 -9.53 21.09
CA HIS A 30 3.21 -8.26 20.87
C HIS A 30 2.71 -7.54 19.59
N GLU A 31 1.63 -6.78 19.70
CA GLU A 31 1.30 -5.65 18.82
C GLU A 31 1.83 -4.37 19.50
N GLN A 32 3.00 -3.88 19.08
CA GLN A 32 3.38 -2.49 19.38
C GLN A 32 3.09 -1.62 18.15
N ARG A 33 1.81 -1.31 17.95
CA ARG A 33 1.44 -0.07 17.29
C ARG A 33 1.67 1.03 18.33
N ILE A 34 2.79 1.73 18.24
CA ILE A 34 3.00 2.95 19.05
C ILE A 34 1.91 3.93 18.59
N PRO A 35 1.00 4.40 19.47
CA PRO A 35 0.05 5.44 19.10
C PRO A 35 0.83 6.66 18.60
N PRO A 36 0.30 7.47 17.66
CA PRO A 36 0.97 8.68 17.24
C PRO A 36 1.34 9.50 18.49
N HIS A 37 2.64 9.78 18.64
CA HIS A 37 3.19 10.48 19.82
C HIS A 37 2.37 11.73 20.10
N GLN A 38 1.81 11.83 21.32
CA GLN A 38 1.19 13.05 21.85
C GLN A 38 2.29 14.02 22.28
N ASP A 39 3.12 14.49 21.34
CA ASP A 39 4.11 15.51 21.66
C ASP A 39 3.54 16.90 21.36
N ASN A 40 3.54 17.72 22.41
CA ASN A 40 3.12 19.12 22.42
C ASN A 40 3.97 19.91 21.39
N PRO A 41 3.37 20.70 20.46
CA PRO A 41 4.05 21.18 19.25
C PRO A 41 5.18 22.21 19.47
N THR A 42 5.48 22.61 20.70
CA THR A 42 6.44 23.69 20.99
C THR A 42 7.85 23.24 21.35
N SER A 43 8.11 21.95 21.62
CA SER A 43 9.47 21.50 22.02
C SER A 43 10.11 20.47 21.09
N ALA A 44 9.37 19.91 20.13
CA ALA A 44 9.86 18.81 19.31
C ALA A 44 10.58 19.25 18.02
N LEU A 45 10.59 20.54 17.65
CA LEU A 45 10.99 21.03 16.31
C LEU A 45 12.46 20.81 15.90
N SER A 46 13.32 20.22 16.73
CA SER A 46 14.77 20.12 16.46
C SER A 46 15.28 18.77 15.93
N TRP A 47 14.43 17.73 15.83
CA TRP A 47 14.84 16.39 15.35
C TRP A 47 13.97 15.80 14.22
N TRP A 48 13.03 16.56 13.65
CA TRP A 48 12.18 16.10 12.55
C TRP A 48 12.81 16.39 11.18
N SER A 49 13.02 15.36 10.36
CA SER A 49 13.07 15.57 8.91
C SER A 49 11.64 15.71 8.39
N GLN A 50 10.98 16.84 8.69
CA GLN A 50 9.69 17.17 8.10
C GLN A 50 9.86 17.41 6.61
N LEU A 51 9.15 16.65 5.80
CA LEU A 51 8.96 16.98 4.39
C LEU A 51 7.65 17.74 4.30
N ASN A 52 7.74 18.96 3.79
CA ASN A 52 6.55 19.74 3.49
C ASN A 52 6.02 19.28 2.14
N SER A 53 4.82 18.73 2.16
CA SER A 53 4.09 18.36 0.95
C SER A 53 2.95 19.36 0.75
N ARG A 54 2.56 19.62 -0.50
CA ARG A 54 1.42 20.51 -0.78
C ARG A 54 0.32 19.71 -1.44
N ILE A 55 -0.93 19.95 -1.07
CA ILE A 55 -2.03 19.42 -1.88
C ILE A 55 -1.94 20.12 -3.24
N LEU A 56 -1.68 19.34 -4.29
CA LEU A 56 -1.48 19.87 -5.63
C LEU A 56 -2.68 20.75 -6.03
N SER A 57 -2.41 21.91 -6.63
CA SER A 57 -3.43 22.82 -7.16
C SER A 57 -3.44 22.73 -8.68
N GLY A 58 -4.60 22.52 -9.29
CA GLY A 58 -4.77 22.33 -10.74
C GLY A 58 -5.21 20.89 -11.08
N ASP A 59 -5.90 20.71 -12.20
CA ASP A 59 -6.52 19.47 -12.71
C ASP A 59 -7.51 18.70 -11.81
N SER A 60 -8.62 18.26 -12.41
CA SER A 60 -9.68 17.50 -11.74
C SER A 60 -9.26 16.10 -11.24
N ASN A 61 -8.10 15.61 -11.69
CA ASN A 61 -7.54 14.30 -11.33
C ASN A 61 -6.75 14.28 -10.01
N ILE A 62 -6.40 15.46 -9.48
CA ILE A 62 -5.58 15.60 -8.27
C ILE A 62 -6.41 15.41 -6.99
N LEU A 63 -7.69 15.80 -7.04
CA LEU A 63 -8.63 15.66 -5.95
C LEU A 63 -9.98 15.18 -6.49
N ARG A 64 -10.26 13.89 -6.37
CA ARG A 64 -11.46 13.27 -6.97
C ARG A 64 -12.17 12.33 -6.01
N TRP A 65 -13.49 12.29 -6.15
CA TRP A 65 -14.33 11.30 -5.50
C TRP A 65 -14.22 9.99 -6.27
N VAL A 66 -13.91 8.89 -5.58
CA VAL A 66 -14.02 7.55 -6.16
C VAL A 66 -15.46 7.07 -6.05
N ASN A 67 -16.05 7.30 -4.88
CA ASN A 67 -17.44 7.05 -4.56
C ASN A 67 -17.84 8.01 -3.41
N PRO A 68 -19.10 7.99 -2.94
CA PRO A 68 -19.56 8.94 -1.90
C PRO A 68 -18.79 8.90 -0.59
N THR A 69 -18.05 7.82 -0.31
CA THR A 69 -17.36 7.59 0.98
C THR A 69 -15.84 7.58 0.85
N ILE A 70 -15.27 7.71 -0.35
CA ILE A 70 -13.82 7.62 -0.58
C ILE A 70 -13.36 8.71 -1.55
N ARG A 71 -12.35 9.45 -1.12
CA ARG A 71 -11.72 10.53 -1.87
C ARG A 71 -10.25 10.20 -2.13
N ILE A 72 -9.80 10.39 -3.37
CA ILE A 72 -8.38 10.34 -3.72
C ILE A 72 -7.80 11.75 -3.72
N LEU A 73 -6.63 11.91 -3.11
CA LEU A 73 -5.85 13.14 -3.06
C LEU A 73 -4.42 12.87 -3.53
N ARG A 74 -3.85 13.76 -4.35
CA ARG A 74 -2.42 13.76 -4.69
C ARG A 74 -1.71 14.92 -4.01
N LEU A 75 -0.59 14.64 -3.37
CA LEU A 75 0.28 15.62 -2.73
C LEU A 75 1.55 15.80 -3.57
N ASP A 76 1.92 17.05 -3.82
CA ASP A 76 3.17 17.47 -4.45
C ASP A 76 4.31 17.19 -3.49
N VAL A 77 5.35 16.52 -3.99
CA VAL A 77 6.60 16.28 -3.26
C VAL A 77 7.82 16.73 -4.06
N GLY A 78 7.63 17.42 -5.19
CA GLY A 78 8.67 17.81 -6.13
C GLY A 78 9.15 19.26 -6.01
N ARG A 79 8.50 20.11 -5.21
CA ARG A 79 8.90 21.52 -5.03
C ARG A 79 9.37 21.78 -3.60
N GLY A 80 10.65 22.11 -3.43
CA GLY A 80 11.11 22.82 -2.23
C GLY A 80 10.38 24.17 -2.10
N PRO A 81 10.30 24.77 -0.89
CA PRO A 81 9.53 25.99 -0.66
C PRO A 81 10.07 27.14 -1.54
N THR A 82 9.37 27.46 -2.63
CA THR A 82 9.64 28.67 -3.40
C THR A 82 9.08 29.85 -2.60
N TYR A 83 9.92 30.47 -1.77
CA TYR A 83 9.66 31.82 -1.30
C TYR A 83 9.73 32.75 -2.51
N TYR A 84 8.57 33.17 -3.03
CA TYR A 84 8.50 34.30 -3.94
C TYR A 84 8.72 35.58 -3.12
N HIS A 85 9.99 35.91 -2.84
CA HIS A 85 10.34 37.28 -2.57
C HIS A 85 10.43 38.01 -3.92
N LYS A 86 9.37 38.76 -4.25
CA LYS A 86 9.57 39.98 -5.03
C LYS A 86 10.33 40.92 -4.11
N ASP A 87 11.65 41.03 -4.29
CA ASP A 87 12.35 42.32 -4.26
C ASP A 87 13.82 42.19 -4.71
N GLN A 88 14.10 42.93 -5.78
CA GLN A 88 15.33 43.57 -6.25
C GLN A 88 16.72 42.99 -5.94
N LYS A 89 17.44 42.69 -7.06
CA LYS A 89 18.89 42.82 -7.30
C LYS A 89 19.84 42.68 -6.11
N ASN A 90 20.59 41.57 -6.05
CA ASN A 90 22.05 41.59 -6.27
C ASN A 90 22.68 40.18 -6.28
N GLU A 91 23.71 40.09 -7.13
CA GLU A 91 24.82 39.16 -7.30
C GLU A 91 24.92 37.82 -6.52
N CYS A 92 25.18 36.77 -7.32
CA CYS A 92 26.00 35.60 -7.06
C CYS A 92 25.86 34.88 -5.71
N GLU A 93 24.92 33.93 -5.66
CA GLU A 93 25.12 32.64 -5.00
C GLU A 93 24.10 31.63 -5.56
N SER A 94 24.55 30.74 -6.44
CA SER A 94 23.76 29.62 -6.94
C SER A 94 23.65 28.54 -5.87
N ASN A 95 22.91 28.79 -4.80
CA ASN A 95 22.44 27.74 -3.92
C ASN A 95 21.30 27.00 -4.64
N GLN A 96 21.68 26.03 -5.48
CA GLN A 96 20.74 25.00 -5.92
C GLN A 96 20.22 24.28 -4.69
N ASN A 97 19.09 24.74 -4.17
CA ASN A 97 18.35 24.08 -3.12
C ASN A 97 17.72 22.81 -3.75
N GLN A 98 18.55 21.80 -4.02
CA GLN A 98 18.10 20.50 -4.52
C GLN A 98 17.24 19.88 -3.42
N SER A 99 15.93 20.08 -3.52
CA SER A 99 14.95 19.37 -2.72
C SER A 99 15.27 17.88 -2.79
N LYS A 100 15.60 17.26 -1.65
CA LYS A 100 15.86 15.82 -1.59
C LYS A 100 14.63 15.07 -2.12
N PRO A 101 14.79 14.02 -2.94
CA PRO A 101 13.65 13.28 -3.44
C PRO A 101 12.87 12.62 -2.29
N PHE A 102 11.55 12.56 -2.42
CA PHE A 102 10.69 11.90 -1.43
C PHE A 102 10.76 10.39 -1.64
N HIS A 103 11.32 9.67 -0.66
CA HIS A 103 11.51 8.23 -0.73
C HIS A 103 10.59 7.49 0.23
N PHE A 104 9.96 6.42 -0.26
CA PHE A 104 9.17 5.47 0.52
C PHE A 104 9.18 4.09 -0.17
N LEU A 105 8.75 3.06 0.54
CA LEU A 105 8.54 1.72 0.02
C LEU A 105 7.05 1.43 -0.18
N ALA A 106 6.73 0.63 -1.18
CA ALA A 106 5.34 0.33 -1.50
C ALA A 106 4.66 -0.38 -0.31
N GLY A 107 3.49 0.11 0.09
CA GLY A 107 2.75 -0.34 1.27
C GLY A 107 2.87 0.54 2.52
N GLN A 108 3.82 1.48 2.56
CA GLN A 108 3.97 2.42 3.67
C GLN A 108 2.82 3.44 3.77
N TRP A 109 2.68 4.04 4.94
CA TRP A 109 1.73 5.12 5.21
C TRP A 109 2.43 6.46 5.49
N LEU A 110 1.64 7.52 5.57
CA LEU A 110 2.05 8.83 6.07
C LEU A 110 1.37 9.14 7.39
N ASP A 111 2.14 9.65 8.34
CA ASP A 111 1.61 10.48 9.41
C ASP A 111 1.45 11.89 8.85
N VAL A 112 0.20 12.33 8.69
CA VAL A 112 -0.19 13.60 8.07
C VAL A 112 -0.67 14.58 9.13
N HIS A 113 0.05 15.68 9.28
CA HIS A 113 -0.36 16.82 10.10
C HIS A 113 -1.07 17.84 9.22
N VAL A 114 -2.36 18.04 9.49
CA VAL A 114 -3.19 19.01 8.77
C VAL A 114 -3.29 20.33 9.56
N PRO A 115 -3.47 21.49 8.89
CA PRO A 115 -3.64 22.77 9.54
C PRO A 115 -4.74 22.78 10.61
N SER A 116 -4.44 23.41 11.75
CA SER A 116 -5.36 23.61 12.87
C SER A 116 -5.86 22.33 13.55
N VAL A 117 -5.24 21.17 13.27
CA VAL A 117 -5.51 19.90 13.97
C VAL A 117 -4.23 19.44 14.66
N PRO A 118 -4.21 19.31 16.00
CA PRO A 118 -2.97 19.02 16.73
C PRO A 118 -2.46 17.59 16.50
N GLN A 119 -3.36 16.63 16.29
CA GLN A 119 -3.02 15.22 16.09
C GLN A 119 -2.75 14.90 14.61
N ALA A 120 -1.76 14.04 14.36
CA ALA A 120 -1.55 13.47 13.04
C ALA A 120 -2.61 12.41 12.71
N GLY A 121 -2.94 12.28 11.42
CA GLY A 121 -3.70 11.14 10.89
C GLY A 121 -2.79 10.20 10.11
N GLY A 122 -2.97 8.89 10.30
CA GLY A 122 -2.27 7.87 9.51
C GLY A 122 -3.02 7.55 8.22
N PHE A 123 -2.40 7.75 7.06
CA PHE A 123 -3.01 7.47 5.75
C PHE A 123 -2.06 6.70 4.85
N THR A 124 -2.47 5.53 4.38
CA THR A 124 -1.65 4.69 3.50
C THR A 124 -1.40 5.35 2.14
N ILE A 125 -0.15 5.26 1.66
CA ILE A 125 0.22 5.71 0.32
C ILE A 125 -0.26 4.69 -0.71
N THR A 126 -1.00 5.14 -1.71
CA THR A 126 -1.61 4.28 -2.75
C THR A 126 -0.91 4.37 -4.10
N SER A 127 -0.03 5.37 -4.30
CA SER A 127 0.86 5.46 -5.46
C SER A 127 2.08 4.54 -5.30
N THR A 128 2.87 4.40 -6.37
CA THR A 128 4.14 3.66 -6.35
C THR A 128 5.29 4.57 -5.90
N PRO A 129 6.38 4.02 -5.32
CA PRO A 129 7.59 4.79 -5.00
C PRO A 129 8.14 5.61 -6.17
N SER A 130 8.00 5.09 -7.40
CA SER A 130 8.48 5.79 -8.59
C SER A 130 7.65 7.00 -9.00
N ASP A 131 6.40 7.12 -8.53
CA ASP A 131 5.57 8.30 -8.82
C ASP A 131 6.00 9.52 -8.00
N ALA A 132 6.72 9.31 -6.89
CA ALA A 132 7.32 10.36 -6.06
C ALA A 132 8.72 10.79 -6.54
N LEU A 133 9.23 10.21 -7.63
CA LEU A 133 10.52 10.57 -8.20
C LEU A 133 10.32 11.45 -9.44
N PRO A 134 11.22 12.42 -9.68
CA PRO A 134 11.24 13.16 -10.94
C PRO A 134 11.34 12.20 -12.13
N LEU A 135 10.54 12.48 -13.17
CA LEU A 135 10.73 11.86 -14.47
C LEU A 135 12.18 12.12 -14.91
N LYS A 136 12.87 11.08 -15.38
CA LYS A 136 14.15 11.28 -16.07
C LYS A 136 13.82 12.03 -17.35
N ASN A 137 14.32 13.25 -17.49
CA ASN A 137 14.14 14.06 -18.70
C ASN A 137 14.65 13.26 -19.91
N ASP A 138 13.76 12.66 -20.69
CA ASP A 138 14.05 12.39 -22.08
C ASP A 138 13.85 13.70 -22.82
N SER A 139 14.96 14.26 -23.30
CA SER A 139 15.09 15.61 -23.89
C SER A 139 14.21 15.89 -25.12
N ASN A 140 13.25 15.02 -25.46
CA ASN A 140 12.54 15.00 -26.74
C ASN A 140 11.01 14.86 -26.67
N SER A 141 10.36 14.87 -25.50
CA SER A 141 8.90 14.79 -25.43
C SER A 141 8.26 16.11 -25.01
N ASN A 142 7.44 16.69 -25.90
CA ASN A 142 6.42 17.71 -25.58
C ASN A 142 5.25 17.10 -24.78
N GLU A 143 5.53 16.24 -23.80
CA GLU A 143 4.52 15.62 -22.95
C GLU A 143 4.39 16.40 -21.65
N THR A 144 3.16 16.48 -21.16
CA THR A 144 2.78 17.11 -19.90
C THR A 144 3.70 16.65 -18.78
N THR A 145 4.53 17.55 -18.25
CA THR A 145 5.39 17.30 -17.09
C THR A 145 4.53 16.92 -15.89
N GLU A 146 4.30 15.63 -15.66
CA GLU A 146 3.66 15.14 -14.44
C GLU A 146 4.66 15.31 -13.29
N PHE A 147 4.34 16.20 -12.36
CA PHE A 147 5.20 16.48 -11.21
C PHE A 147 5.21 15.28 -10.25
N PRO A 148 6.32 15.03 -9.53
CA PRO A 148 6.39 13.99 -8.51
C PRO A 148 5.27 14.13 -7.48
N TYR A 149 4.56 13.03 -7.22
CA TYR A 149 3.44 13.02 -6.30
C TYR A 149 3.37 11.76 -5.44
N ILE A 150 2.69 11.91 -4.31
CA ILE A 150 2.17 10.79 -3.51
C ILE A 150 0.64 10.83 -3.53
N GLU A 151 0.02 9.66 -3.60
CA GLU A 151 -1.44 9.51 -3.65
C GLU A 151 -1.97 8.89 -2.36
N LEU A 152 -3.07 9.42 -1.84
CA LEU A 152 -3.81 8.88 -0.70
C LEU A 152 -5.24 8.56 -1.13
N ALA A 153 -5.81 7.48 -0.60
CA ALA A 153 -7.25 7.22 -0.65
C ALA A 153 -7.83 7.31 0.76
N VAL A 154 -8.59 8.37 1.02
CA VAL A 154 -9.11 8.73 2.34
C VAL A 154 -10.61 8.42 2.39
N GLN A 155 -11.00 7.56 3.32
CA GLN A 155 -12.40 7.28 3.63
C GLN A 155 -13.00 8.42 4.45
N GLU A 156 -14.27 8.73 4.23
CA GLU A 156 -15.00 9.69 5.07
C GLU A 156 -15.06 9.19 6.50
N SER A 157 -14.50 9.97 7.43
CA SER A 157 -14.50 9.67 8.85
C SER A 157 -14.61 10.96 9.67
N PRO A 158 -15.83 11.46 9.90
CA PRO A 158 -16.06 12.73 10.60
C PRO A 158 -15.54 12.73 12.05
N SER A 159 -15.44 11.55 12.68
CA SER A 159 -14.90 11.38 14.03
C SER A 159 -13.37 11.36 14.09
N ASN A 160 -12.69 11.29 12.94
CA ASN A 160 -11.24 11.40 12.82
C ASN A 160 -10.88 12.81 12.33
N PRO A 161 -10.36 13.71 13.18
CA PRO A 161 -10.16 15.12 12.82
C PRO A 161 -9.26 15.35 11.59
N PRO A 162 -8.12 14.65 11.40
CA PRO A 162 -7.35 14.74 10.15
C PRO A 162 -8.13 14.30 8.91
N ALA A 163 -8.88 13.19 8.99
CA ALA A 163 -9.68 12.70 7.86
C ALA A 163 -10.83 13.67 7.54
N ALA A 164 -11.53 14.16 8.56
CA ALA A 164 -12.57 15.19 8.44
C ALA A 164 -12.04 16.47 7.78
N TRP A 165 -10.83 16.88 8.12
CA TRP A 165 -10.16 18.02 7.48
C TRP A 165 -9.90 17.76 5.99
N LEU A 166 -9.38 16.59 5.62
CA LEU A 166 -9.14 16.21 4.22
C LEU A 166 -10.43 16.03 3.39
N TRP A 167 -11.58 15.93 4.06
CA TRP A 167 -12.92 15.87 3.47
C TRP A 167 -13.60 17.23 3.29
N ARG A 168 -12.96 18.33 3.72
CA ARG A 168 -13.46 19.70 3.48
C ARG A 168 -13.61 20.02 1.98
N PRO A 169 -14.38 21.07 1.64
CA PRO A 169 -14.51 21.57 0.26
C PRO A 169 -13.16 21.76 -0.44
N LYS A 170 -13.13 21.54 -1.76
CA LYS A 170 -11.87 21.53 -2.53
C LYS A 170 -11.14 22.87 -2.43
N ASP A 171 -11.89 23.95 -2.52
CA ASP A 171 -11.44 25.34 -2.43
C ASP A 171 -10.80 25.68 -1.08
N GLU A 172 -11.10 24.95 -0.01
CA GLU A 172 -10.47 25.15 1.30
C GLU A 172 -9.12 24.42 1.44
N ILE A 173 -8.95 23.28 0.77
CA ILE A 173 -7.79 22.39 0.99
C ILE A 173 -6.76 22.42 -0.13
N LEU A 174 -7.13 22.79 -1.36
CA LEU A 174 -6.19 22.85 -2.48
C LEU A 174 -5.11 23.91 -2.22
N GLY A 175 -3.84 23.56 -2.49
CA GLY A 175 -2.69 24.43 -2.27
C GLY A 175 -2.23 24.53 -0.81
N GLN A 176 -2.98 23.96 0.15
CA GLN A 176 -2.56 23.92 1.55
C GLN A 176 -1.34 23.02 1.73
N GLU A 177 -0.46 23.43 2.65
CA GLU A 177 0.74 22.70 3.01
C GLU A 177 0.45 21.71 4.14
N LEU A 178 0.89 20.48 3.96
CA LEU A 178 0.79 19.38 4.92
C LEU A 178 2.19 18.94 5.31
N ALA A 179 2.44 18.87 6.62
CA ALA A 179 3.65 18.23 7.13
C ALA A 179 3.42 16.72 7.19
N VAL A 180 4.30 15.96 6.54
CA VAL A 180 4.17 14.50 6.45
C VAL A 180 5.43 13.78 6.91
N ARG A 181 5.25 12.59 7.47
CA ARG A 181 6.33 11.65 7.77
C ARG A 181 5.96 10.26 7.26
N VAL A 182 6.87 9.61 6.54
CA VAL A 182 6.69 8.21 6.13
C VAL A 182 6.79 7.28 7.34
N GLY A 183 5.89 6.32 7.42
CA GLY A 183 5.84 5.29 8.46
C GLY A 183 5.34 3.95 7.92
N GLY A 184 5.32 2.95 8.78
CA GLY A 184 4.84 1.61 8.46
C GLY A 184 5.94 0.65 8.01
N SER A 185 5.78 -0.61 8.42
CA SER A 185 6.68 -1.73 8.10
C SER A 185 6.00 -2.80 7.24
N PHE A 186 4.75 -2.58 6.82
CA PHE A 186 4.05 -3.43 5.89
C PHE A 186 4.44 -3.07 4.46
N ILE A 187 5.59 -3.60 4.05
CA ILE A 187 6.28 -3.15 2.84
C ILE A 187 6.49 -4.26 1.83
N TRP A 188 6.55 -3.85 0.57
CA TRP A 188 7.12 -4.62 -0.53
C TRP A 188 8.43 -3.98 -1.01
N PRO A 189 9.50 -4.77 -1.24
CA PRO A 189 9.60 -6.21 -1.04
C PRO A 189 9.54 -6.62 0.45
N PRO A 190 9.19 -7.88 0.76
CA PRO A 190 9.18 -8.37 2.14
C PRO A 190 10.58 -8.25 2.76
N PRO A 191 10.70 -7.77 4.01
CA PRO A 191 11.97 -7.82 4.73
C PRO A 191 12.45 -9.26 4.86
N ASP A 192 13.76 -9.47 4.75
CA ASP A 192 14.45 -10.73 5.04
C ASP A 192 14.05 -11.94 4.16
N ILE A 193 13.30 -11.72 3.07
CA ILE A 193 12.97 -12.75 2.09
C ILE A 193 13.52 -12.31 0.72
N PRO A 194 14.58 -12.96 0.21
CA PRO A 194 15.10 -12.67 -1.12
C PRO A 194 14.03 -12.87 -2.20
N LEU A 195 13.97 -11.98 -3.19
CA LEU A 195 12.94 -12.03 -4.23
C LEU A 195 13.02 -13.31 -5.08
N GLU A 196 14.22 -13.86 -5.25
CA GLU A 196 14.50 -15.13 -5.93
C GLU A 196 13.86 -16.35 -5.27
N ASP A 197 13.63 -16.28 -3.97
CA ASP A 197 13.00 -17.34 -3.20
C ASP A 197 11.48 -17.30 -3.32
N ILE A 198 10.90 -16.19 -3.78
CA ILE A 198 9.45 -16.01 -3.86
C ILE A 198 8.91 -16.69 -5.12
N GLY A 199 8.12 -17.74 -4.93
CA GLY A 199 7.41 -18.44 -6.01
C GLY A 199 5.95 -18.01 -6.15
N ARG A 200 5.36 -17.48 -5.08
CA ARG A 200 3.97 -17.02 -5.05
C ARG A 200 3.80 -15.82 -4.12
N VAL A 201 3.02 -14.84 -4.55
CA VAL A 201 2.56 -13.71 -3.74
C VAL A 201 1.05 -13.75 -3.64
N VAL A 202 0.51 -13.71 -2.42
CA VAL A 202 -0.94 -13.72 -2.17
C VAL A 202 -1.33 -12.46 -1.41
N PHE A 203 -2.02 -11.55 -2.08
CA PHE A 203 -2.59 -10.33 -1.52
C PHE A 203 -4.04 -10.58 -1.11
N VAL A 204 -4.42 -10.16 0.09
CA VAL A 204 -5.78 -10.28 0.62
C VAL A 204 -6.23 -8.93 1.19
N ALA A 205 -7.24 -8.32 0.59
CA ALA A 205 -7.75 -7.01 0.97
C ALA A 205 -9.22 -7.07 1.42
N GLY A 206 -9.55 -6.33 2.48
CA GLY A 206 -10.92 -6.04 2.89
C GLY A 206 -11.19 -4.54 2.89
N GLY A 207 -12.16 -4.06 2.09
CA GLY A 207 -12.51 -2.62 2.03
C GLY A 207 -11.31 -1.74 1.70
N VAL A 208 -11.05 -0.70 2.50
CA VAL A 208 -9.90 0.20 2.32
C VAL A 208 -8.54 -0.45 2.60
N GLY A 209 -8.51 -1.67 3.12
CA GLY A 209 -7.29 -2.48 3.25
C GLY A 209 -6.62 -2.80 1.91
N ILE A 210 -7.26 -2.50 0.78
CA ILE A 210 -6.63 -2.53 -0.54
C ILE A 210 -5.54 -1.46 -0.71
N ASN A 211 -5.55 -0.38 0.07
CA ASN A 211 -4.65 0.77 -0.08
C ASN A 211 -3.15 0.41 -0.10
N PRO A 212 -2.59 -0.30 0.90
CA PRO A 212 -1.19 -0.70 0.84
C PRO A 212 -0.94 -1.68 -0.31
N LEU A 213 -1.89 -2.59 -0.56
CA LEU A 213 -1.71 -3.66 -1.54
C LEU A 213 -1.74 -3.14 -2.97
N ILE A 214 -2.55 -2.11 -3.27
CA ILE A 214 -2.54 -1.51 -4.61
C ILE A 214 -1.22 -0.79 -4.88
N SER A 215 -0.58 -0.18 -3.88
CA SER A 215 0.75 0.41 -4.02
C SER A 215 1.77 -0.68 -4.37
N MET A 216 1.77 -1.79 -3.62
CA MET A 216 2.65 -2.94 -3.86
C MET A 216 2.42 -3.57 -5.25
N ILE A 217 1.18 -3.90 -5.58
CA ILE A 217 0.81 -4.51 -6.87
C ILE A 217 1.17 -3.57 -8.02
N SER A 218 0.83 -2.28 -7.93
CA SER A 218 1.15 -1.33 -9.00
C SER A 218 2.67 -1.16 -9.15
N HIS A 219 3.42 -1.14 -8.04
CA HIS A 219 4.88 -1.08 -8.08
C HIS A 219 5.49 -2.31 -8.76
N ILE A 220 5.00 -3.50 -8.42
CA ILE A 220 5.41 -4.76 -9.04
C ILE A 220 5.15 -4.76 -10.55
N PHE A 221 3.94 -4.38 -10.98
CA PHE A 221 3.57 -4.42 -12.39
C PHE A 221 4.11 -3.26 -13.23
N LYS A 222 4.62 -2.19 -12.59
CA LYS A 222 5.32 -1.10 -13.28
C LYS A 222 6.74 -1.48 -13.70
N ASP A 223 7.39 -2.39 -12.97
CA ASP A 223 8.70 -2.94 -13.31
C ASP A 223 8.77 -4.46 -13.05
N PRO A 224 8.07 -5.29 -13.86
CA PRO A 224 8.02 -6.74 -13.66
C PRO A 224 9.40 -7.41 -13.75
N SER A 225 10.37 -6.76 -14.40
CA SER A 225 11.72 -7.29 -14.59
C SER A 225 12.49 -7.47 -13.28
N LYS A 226 12.11 -6.72 -12.23
CA LYS A 226 12.67 -6.84 -10.88
C LYS A 226 12.26 -8.11 -10.15
N LEU A 227 11.22 -8.80 -10.61
CA LEU A 227 10.79 -10.06 -10.01
C LEU A 227 11.42 -11.24 -10.76
N PRO A 228 12.41 -11.93 -10.16
CA PRO A 228 12.98 -13.10 -10.78
C PRO A 228 11.91 -14.18 -10.93
N HIS A 229 11.93 -14.84 -12.08
CA HIS A 229 11.11 -16.01 -12.37
C HIS A 229 9.60 -15.82 -12.46
N SER A 230 9.12 -14.58 -12.42
CA SER A 230 7.72 -14.21 -12.63
C SER A 230 6.77 -15.03 -11.73
N PRO A 231 6.81 -14.81 -10.40
CA PRO A 231 6.01 -15.56 -9.45
C PRO A 231 4.51 -15.45 -9.75
N SER A 232 3.74 -16.43 -9.29
CA SER A 232 2.28 -16.32 -9.35
C SER A 232 1.78 -15.26 -8.36
N ILE A 233 1.00 -14.29 -8.84
CA ILE A 233 0.49 -13.19 -8.00
C ILE A 233 -1.03 -13.24 -7.94
N HIS A 234 -1.57 -13.50 -6.76
CA HIS A 234 -3.02 -13.51 -6.53
C HIS A 234 -3.45 -12.28 -5.71
N LEU A 235 -4.59 -11.69 -6.08
CA LEU A 235 -5.30 -10.72 -5.25
C LEU A 235 -6.70 -11.24 -4.93
N LEU A 236 -7.00 -11.44 -3.65
CA LEU A 236 -8.34 -11.67 -3.13
C LEU A 236 -8.83 -10.37 -2.50
N TYR A 237 -9.79 -9.71 -3.11
CA TYR A 237 -10.31 -8.43 -2.64
C TYR A 237 -11.79 -8.54 -2.27
N SER A 238 -12.12 -8.35 -1.00
CA SER A 238 -13.50 -8.27 -0.53
C SER A 238 -13.93 -6.84 -0.27
N THR A 239 -15.09 -6.47 -0.82
CA THR A 239 -15.62 -5.12 -0.69
C THR A 239 -17.14 -5.10 -0.85
N ARG A 240 -17.74 -3.94 -0.60
CA ARG A 240 -19.12 -3.65 -0.99
C ARG A 240 -19.09 -2.85 -2.29
N SER A 241 -19.99 -3.16 -3.21
CA SER A 241 -20.19 -2.32 -4.39
C SER A 241 -20.90 -1.04 -3.95
N PRO A 242 -20.38 0.16 -4.31
CA PRO A 242 -20.98 1.44 -3.92
C PRO A 242 -22.38 1.63 -4.51
N THR A 243 -22.58 1.15 -5.73
CA THR A 243 -23.88 1.12 -6.42
C THR A 243 -24.18 -0.29 -6.90
N GLN A 244 -25.44 -0.58 -7.15
CA GLN A 244 -25.89 -1.89 -7.64
C GLN A 244 -26.48 -1.75 -9.04
N PRO A 245 -26.25 -2.72 -9.93
CA PRO A 245 -27.01 -2.78 -11.17
C PRO A 245 -28.48 -3.03 -10.86
N GLY A 246 -29.37 -2.44 -11.66
CA GLY A 246 -30.76 -2.87 -11.69
C GLY A 246 -30.89 -4.32 -12.18
N PRO A 247 -32.07 -4.95 -12.07
CA PRO A 247 -32.28 -6.31 -12.56
C PRO A 247 -31.86 -6.46 -14.03
N GLY A 248 -30.94 -7.39 -14.32
CA GLY A 248 -30.39 -7.60 -15.66
C GLY A 248 -29.44 -6.50 -16.18
N GLY A 249 -29.05 -5.53 -15.33
CA GLY A 249 -28.12 -4.47 -15.68
C GLY A 249 -26.66 -4.92 -15.79
N ASP A 250 -25.88 -4.20 -16.59
CA ASP A 250 -24.43 -4.41 -16.72
C ASP A 250 -23.69 -3.98 -15.45
N ILE A 251 -23.01 -4.92 -14.80
CA ILE A 251 -22.25 -4.69 -13.57
C ILE A 251 -21.00 -3.84 -13.81
N SER A 252 -20.49 -3.76 -15.04
CA SER A 252 -19.18 -3.16 -15.37
C SER A 252 -19.05 -1.71 -14.87
N LYS A 253 -20.08 -0.88 -15.10
CA LYS A 253 -20.10 0.52 -14.64
C LYS A 253 -20.12 0.67 -13.11
N HIS A 254 -20.64 -0.33 -12.41
CA HIS A 254 -20.69 -0.35 -10.95
C HIS A 254 -19.33 -0.80 -10.37
N LEU A 255 -18.66 -1.72 -11.06
CA LEU A 255 -17.31 -2.15 -10.70
C LEU A 255 -16.31 -1.00 -10.83
N ASP A 256 -16.46 -0.09 -11.80
CA ASP A 256 -15.58 1.08 -11.94
C ASP A 256 -15.61 2.03 -10.72
N GLN A 257 -16.65 1.94 -9.88
CA GLN A 257 -16.76 2.71 -8.63
C GLN A 257 -16.11 1.98 -7.44
N VAL A 258 -15.77 0.70 -7.58
CA VAL A 258 -14.99 -0.04 -6.58
C VAL A 258 -13.59 0.55 -6.50
N LEU A 259 -13.13 0.83 -5.28
CA LEU A 259 -11.84 1.47 -5.04
C LEU A 259 -10.70 0.71 -5.75
N PHE A 260 -9.98 1.44 -6.61
CA PHE A 260 -8.88 0.98 -7.46
C PHE A 260 -9.21 -0.07 -8.53
N PHE A 261 -10.47 -0.43 -8.74
CA PHE A 261 -10.84 -1.39 -9.78
C PHE A 261 -10.38 -0.96 -11.19
N PRO A 262 -10.53 0.29 -11.64
CA PRO A 262 -9.99 0.72 -12.94
C PRO A 262 -8.48 0.54 -13.07
N ARG A 263 -7.71 0.77 -11.99
CA ARG A 263 -6.25 0.55 -11.97
C ARG A 263 -5.91 -0.93 -12.09
N LEU A 264 -6.61 -1.79 -11.35
CA LEU A 264 -6.46 -3.25 -11.44
C LEU A 264 -6.82 -3.77 -12.84
N ARG A 265 -7.89 -3.23 -13.43
CA ARG A 265 -8.32 -3.58 -14.78
C ARG A 265 -7.27 -3.23 -15.84
N ASN A 266 -6.65 -2.05 -15.73
CA ASN A 266 -5.54 -1.67 -16.61
C ASN A 266 -4.35 -2.64 -16.49
N ILE A 267 -4.01 -3.08 -15.27
CA ILE A 267 -2.98 -4.09 -15.05
C ILE A 267 -3.37 -5.41 -15.74
N LEU A 268 -4.61 -5.89 -15.57
CA LEU A 268 -5.10 -7.11 -16.23
C LEU A 268 -5.09 -7.02 -17.76
N HIS A 269 -5.50 -5.87 -18.32
CA HIS A 269 -5.52 -5.65 -19.77
C HIS A 269 -4.10 -5.62 -20.36
N SER A 270 -3.15 -4.97 -19.68
CA SER A 270 -1.75 -4.92 -20.13
C SER A 270 -1.11 -6.31 -20.25
N GLN A 271 -1.49 -7.24 -19.36
CA GLN A 271 -1.04 -8.65 -19.40
C GLN A 271 -1.58 -9.40 -20.63
N GLN A 272 -2.81 -9.12 -21.05
CA GLN A 272 -3.43 -9.76 -22.22
C GLN A 272 -2.77 -9.30 -23.52
N SER A 273 -2.46 -8.00 -23.63
CA SER A 273 -1.77 -7.45 -24.81
C SER A 273 -0.36 -8.03 -25.01
N GLN A 274 0.35 -8.36 -23.92
CA GLN A 274 1.67 -9.01 -23.97
C GLN A 274 1.60 -10.49 -24.38
N SER A 275 0.42 -11.12 -24.30
CA SER A 275 0.23 -12.56 -24.56
C SER A 275 -0.17 -12.88 -26.02
N GLN A 276 -0.26 -11.89 -26.91
CA GLN A 276 -0.66 -12.10 -28.31
C GLN A 276 0.53 -12.62 -29.16
N PRO A 277 0.36 -13.72 -29.92
CA PRO A 277 1.44 -14.28 -30.73
C PRO A 277 1.82 -13.35 -31.89
N HIS A 278 3.11 -13.01 -32.00
CA HIS A 278 3.64 -12.26 -33.14
C HIS A 278 3.42 -13.02 -34.47
N PRO A 279 3.08 -12.35 -35.59
CA PRO A 279 2.68 -13.02 -36.84
C PRO A 279 3.82 -13.72 -37.61
N HIS A 280 5.09 -13.56 -37.22
CA HIS A 280 6.22 -14.05 -38.02
C HIS A 280 6.87 -15.33 -37.45
N PRO A 281 6.81 -16.47 -38.17
CA PRO A 281 7.30 -17.76 -37.65
C PRO A 281 8.83 -17.97 -37.67
N GLN A 282 9.62 -17.04 -38.20
CA GLN A 282 11.00 -17.34 -38.62
C GLN A 282 12.09 -17.18 -37.53
N HIS A 283 11.79 -16.61 -36.35
CA HIS A 283 12.76 -16.47 -35.24
C HIS A 283 12.46 -17.34 -34.01
N ARG A 284 11.69 -18.42 -34.19
CA ARG A 284 11.13 -19.23 -33.09
C ARG A 284 12.09 -20.17 -32.33
N ARG A 285 13.36 -20.29 -32.73
CA ARG A 285 14.29 -21.29 -32.14
C ARG A 285 15.25 -20.76 -31.08
N GLN A 286 15.38 -19.45 -30.88
CA GLN A 286 16.24 -18.87 -29.84
C GLN A 286 15.51 -18.10 -28.73
N HIS A 287 14.23 -17.78 -28.90
CA HIS A 287 13.40 -17.06 -27.91
C HIS A 287 12.47 -17.93 -27.07
N GLN A 288 12.67 -19.26 -27.02
CA GLN A 288 11.79 -20.17 -26.27
C GLN A 288 12.02 -20.18 -24.75
N GLN A 289 13.01 -19.44 -24.23
CA GLN A 289 13.43 -19.56 -22.83
C GLN A 289 12.97 -18.41 -21.92
N ASP A 290 12.37 -17.33 -22.44
CA ASP A 290 12.10 -16.09 -21.68
C ASP A 290 10.67 -15.53 -21.74
N ASP A 291 9.67 -16.29 -22.21
CA ASP A 291 8.25 -15.86 -22.17
C ASP A 291 7.63 -15.99 -20.76
N ARG A 292 8.35 -15.57 -19.72
CA ARG A 292 7.82 -15.53 -18.35
C ARG A 292 7.18 -14.18 -18.07
N PHE A 293 5.97 -13.97 -18.57
CA PHE A 293 5.20 -12.79 -18.23
C PHE A 293 4.59 -12.91 -16.83
N LEU A 294 4.72 -11.85 -16.04
CA LEU A 294 4.09 -11.75 -14.73
C LEU A 294 2.57 -11.61 -14.91
N ARG A 295 1.78 -12.41 -14.17
CA ARG A 295 0.31 -12.41 -14.27
C ARG A 295 -0.34 -12.18 -12.93
N LEU A 296 -1.35 -11.31 -12.91
CA LEU A 296 -2.21 -11.07 -11.76
C LEU A 296 -3.45 -11.96 -11.88
N GLN A 297 -3.64 -12.87 -10.93
CA GLN A 297 -4.90 -13.58 -10.75
C GLN A 297 -5.79 -12.80 -9.78
N PHE A 298 -6.81 -12.11 -10.30
CA PHE A 298 -7.72 -11.28 -9.51
C PHE A 298 -9.01 -12.04 -9.13
N HIS A 299 -9.34 -12.03 -7.84
CA HIS A 299 -10.52 -12.64 -7.23
C HIS A 299 -11.28 -11.55 -6.45
N LEU A 300 -12.40 -11.08 -6.99
CA LEU A 300 -13.23 -10.01 -6.42
C LEU A 300 -14.45 -10.60 -5.70
N TYR A 301 -14.63 -10.21 -4.45
CA TYR A 301 -15.67 -10.68 -3.54
C TYR A 301 -16.58 -9.52 -3.14
N ILE A 302 -17.77 -9.41 -3.76
CA ILE A 302 -18.73 -8.34 -3.47
C ILE A 302 -19.78 -8.86 -2.48
N THR A 303 -19.76 -8.35 -1.25
CA THR A 303 -20.59 -8.90 -0.17
C THR A 303 -22.05 -8.49 -0.22
N ASN A 304 -22.36 -7.38 -0.90
CA ASN A 304 -23.70 -6.82 -1.06
C ASN A 304 -24.22 -6.92 -2.50
N LEU A 305 -23.61 -7.77 -3.33
CA LEU A 305 -24.06 -7.95 -4.71
C LEU A 305 -25.43 -8.62 -4.73
N HIS A 306 -26.43 -8.03 -5.38
CA HIS A 306 -27.78 -8.57 -5.36
C HIS A 306 -27.93 -9.84 -6.21
N GLU A 307 -27.32 -9.87 -7.38
CA GLU A 307 -27.39 -11.00 -8.31
C GLU A 307 -26.04 -11.16 -9.04
N MET A 308 -25.67 -12.40 -9.36
CA MET A 308 -24.50 -12.63 -10.22
C MET A 308 -24.83 -12.19 -11.65
N PRO A 309 -23.91 -11.49 -12.36
CA PRO A 309 -24.13 -11.14 -13.75
C PRO A 309 -24.26 -12.42 -14.60
N ARG A 310 -25.18 -12.40 -15.58
CA ARG A 310 -25.40 -13.53 -16.50
C ARG A 310 -24.12 -13.90 -17.27
N ASN A 311 -23.36 -12.87 -17.65
CA ASN A 311 -22.06 -12.98 -18.30
C ASN A 311 -21.00 -12.45 -17.34
N PRO A 312 -20.34 -13.32 -16.54
CA PRO A 312 -19.28 -12.87 -15.66
C PRO A 312 -18.07 -12.37 -16.46
N PRO A 313 -17.30 -11.42 -15.91
CA PRO A 313 -16.06 -10.96 -16.54
C PRO A 313 -15.07 -12.11 -16.76
N ALA A 314 -14.37 -12.11 -17.89
CA ALA A 314 -13.42 -13.17 -18.27
C ALA A 314 -12.01 -12.92 -17.73
N ASP A 315 -11.70 -11.69 -17.34
CA ASP A 315 -10.40 -11.21 -16.89
C ASP A 315 -10.14 -11.43 -15.38
N PHE A 316 -11.19 -11.66 -14.58
CA PHE A 316 -11.09 -11.95 -13.14
C PHE A 316 -12.25 -12.80 -12.63
N SER A 317 -12.09 -13.39 -11.43
CA SER A 317 -13.15 -14.19 -10.78
C SER A 317 -14.02 -13.31 -9.89
N LEU A 318 -15.35 -13.35 -10.06
CA LEU A 318 -16.31 -12.58 -9.26
C LEU A 318 -17.11 -13.50 -8.33
N TYR A 319 -17.25 -13.11 -7.06
CA TYR A 319 -17.97 -13.86 -6.04
C TYR A 319 -18.96 -12.97 -5.27
N LYS A 320 -20.20 -13.43 -5.09
CA LYS A 320 -21.23 -12.81 -4.23
C LYS A 320 -21.14 -13.35 -2.80
N ARG A 321 -20.03 -13.11 -2.08
CA ARG A 321 -19.84 -13.52 -0.68
C ARG A 321 -18.59 -12.89 -0.08
N ARG A 322 -18.37 -13.07 1.23
CA ARG A 322 -17.09 -12.79 1.88
C ARG A 322 -16.04 -13.84 1.50
N ILE A 323 -14.76 -13.45 1.61
CA ILE A 323 -13.62 -14.37 1.54
C ILE A 323 -13.72 -15.34 2.73
N LYS A 324 -13.39 -16.61 2.49
CA LYS A 324 -13.27 -17.64 3.51
C LYS A 324 -11.83 -18.16 3.57
N THR A 325 -11.42 -18.71 4.70
CA THR A 325 -10.12 -19.38 4.85
C THR A 325 -9.86 -20.46 3.78
N THR A 326 -10.91 -21.17 3.35
CA THR A 326 -10.80 -22.17 2.27
C THR A 326 -10.38 -21.57 0.92
N ASP A 327 -10.81 -20.34 0.61
CA ASP A 327 -10.36 -19.65 -0.61
C ASP A 327 -8.85 -19.39 -0.57
N LEU A 328 -8.37 -18.96 0.60
CA LEU A 328 -6.97 -18.67 0.84
C LEU A 328 -6.12 -19.94 0.77
N HIS A 329 -6.58 -21.03 1.37
CA HIS A 329 -5.95 -22.34 1.28
C HIS A 329 -5.85 -22.86 -0.15
N GLU A 330 -6.91 -22.69 -0.95
CA GLU A 330 -6.90 -23.08 -2.36
C GLU A 330 -5.86 -22.29 -3.17
N VAL A 331 -5.75 -20.99 -2.93
CA VAL A 331 -4.78 -20.12 -3.62
C VAL A 331 -3.34 -20.42 -3.19
N ILE A 332 -3.09 -20.53 -1.90
CA ILE A 332 -1.75 -20.88 -1.36
C ILE A 332 -1.32 -22.26 -1.85
N GLY A 333 -2.24 -23.24 -1.85
CA GLY A 333 -2.01 -24.59 -2.34
C GLY A 333 -1.92 -24.72 -3.87
N GLY A 334 -2.04 -23.62 -4.63
CA GLY A 334 -1.92 -23.62 -6.09
C GLY A 334 -3.11 -24.25 -6.84
N LYS A 335 -4.25 -24.47 -6.18
CA LYS A 335 -5.45 -25.07 -6.81
C LYS A 335 -6.16 -24.13 -7.79
N ARG A 336 -5.90 -22.82 -7.71
CA ARG A 336 -6.51 -21.77 -8.56
C ARG A 336 -5.58 -21.19 -9.62
N GLU A 337 -4.55 -21.93 -10.01
CA GLU A 337 -3.66 -21.50 -11.10
C GLU A 337 -4.26 -21.85 -12.46
N ALA A 338 -4.43 -20.85 -13.33
CA ALA A 338 -4.89 -21.05 -14.71
C ALA A 338 -3.85 -21.77 -15.59
N ILE A 339 -2.56 -21.68 -15.21
CA ILE A 339 -1.46 -22.37 -15.86
C ILE A 339 -0.81 -23.21 -14.77
N ARG A 340 -0.85 -24.55 -14.91
CA ARG A 340 0.04 -25.42 -14.13
C ARG A 340 1.45 -25.11 -14.59
N ASN A 341 2.10 -24.12 -14.00
CA ASN A 341 3.52 -23.90 -14.26
C ASN A 341 4.23 -25.18 -13.83
N ALA A 342 4.76 -25.91 -14.82
CA ALA A 342 5.43 -27.19 -14.63
C ALA A 342 6.65 -27.08 -13.69
N TYR A 343 7.13 -25.84 -13.47
CA TYR A 343 7.88 -25.47 -12.28
C TYR A 343 6.94 -25.40 -11.08
N ARG A 344 6.58 -26.58 -10.55
CA ARG A 344 6.32 -26.68 -9.11
C ARG A 344 7.45 -25.94 -8.41
N SER A 345 7.09 -24.96 -7.60
CA SER A 345 7.90 -24.17 -6.67
C SER A 345 8.69 -25.07 -5.70
N LYS A 346 9.50 -26.00 -6.20
CA LYS A 346 10.25 -26.95 -5.39
C LYS A 346 11.34 -26.13 -4.71
N GLY A 347 11.08 -25.74 -3.46
CA GLY A 347 11.95 -24.88 -2.65
C GLY A 347 11.62 -23.37 -2.68
N ARG A 348 10.62 -22.91 -3.44
CA ARG A 348 10.24 -21.48 -3.43
C ARG A 348 9.09 -21.20 -2.47
N ARG A 349 9.17 -20.07 -1.78
CA ARG A 349 8.27 -19.63 -0.72
C ARG A 349 7.01 -18.98 -1.30
N THR A 350 5.92 -19.08 -0.55
CA THR A 350 4.72 -18.26 -0.72
C THR A 350 4.78 -17.15 0.32
N VAL A 351 4.60 -15.90 -0.09
CA VAL A 351 4.41 -14.78 0.84
C VAL A 351 2.97 -14.28 0.76
N CYS A 352 2.36 -13.99 1.90
CA CYS A 352 0.98 -13.56 2.02
C CYS A 352 0.90 -12.19 2.72
N TYR A 353 0.21 -11.24 2.09
CA TYR A 353 -0.02 -9.88 2.57
C TYR A 353 -1.51 -9.68 2.80
N ILE A 354 -1.92 -9.42 4.04
CA ILE A 354 -3.32 -9.35 4.45
C ILE A 354 -3.61 -7.97 5.07
N CYS A 355 -4.57 -7.22 4.52
CA CYS A 355 -4.98 -5.96 5.12
C CYS A 355 -6.50 -5.76 5.05
N GLY A 356 -7.12 -5.49 6.19
CA GLY A 356 -8.57 -5.51 6.31
C GLY A 356 -9.08 -5.07 7.70
N PRO A 357 -10.40 -5.14 7.92
CA PRO A 357 -10.99 -5.01 9.25
C PRO A 357 -10.43 -6.06 10.22
N PRO A 358 -10.34 -5.79 11.54
CA PRO A 358 -9.73 -6.68 12.52
C PRO A 358 -10.20 -8.13 12.42
N ASP A 359 -11.51 -8.38 12.50
CA ASP A 359 -12.08 -9.74 12.47
C ASP A 359 -11.68 -10.53 11.22
N MET A 360 -11.70 -9.87 10.04
CA MET A 360 -11.29 -10.50 8.79
C MET A 360 -9.79 -10.80 8.79
N THR A 361 -8.98 -9.86 9.25
CA THR A 361 -7.52 -10.02 9.27
C THR A 361 -7.12 -11.13 10.21
N ASP A 362 -7.69 -11.18 11.43
CA ASP A 362 -7.37 -12.20 12.42
C ASP A 362 -7.72 -13.61 11.94
N GLU A 363 -8.92 -13.79 11.35
CA GLU A 363 -9.35 -15.08 10.78
C GLU A 363 -8.42 -15.55 9.65
N LEU A 364 -8.12 -14.66 8.69
CA LEU A 364 -7.36 -15.03 7.50
C LEU A 364 -5.85 -15.13 7.75
N VAL A 365 -5.30 -14.40 8.71
CA VAL A 365 -3.91 -14.58 9.16
C VAL A 365 -3.75 -15.94 9.80
N ALA A 366 -4.63 -16.32 10.74
CA ALA A 366 -4.59 -17.65 11.36
C ALA A 366 -4.68 -18.76 10.29
N GLY A 367 -5.60 -18.61 9.34
CA GLY A 367 -5.75 -19.55 8.23
C GLY A 367 -4.53 -19.61 7.30
N ALA A 368 -3.88 -18.48 7.03
CA ALA A 368 -2.66 -18.42 6.22
C ALA A 368 -1.46 -19.08 6.93
N GLU A 369 -1.28 -18.79 8.21
CA GLU A 369 -0.19 -19.35 9.01
C GLU A 369 -0.33 -20.86 9.17
N GLU A 370 -1.56 -21.36 9.34
CA GLU A 370 -1.86 -22.80 9.38
C GLU A 370 -1.38 -23.51 8.11
N VAL A 371 -1.79 -23.04 6.92
CA VAL A 371 -1.48 -23.71 5.65
C VAL A 371 -0.02 -23.52 5.21
N LEU A 372 0.60 -22.39 5.55
CA LEU A 372 2.02 -22.13 5.26
C LEU A 372 2.95 -22.77 6.29
N GLY A 373 2.40 -23.28 7.40
CA GLY A 373 3.20 -23.70 8.54
C GLY A 373 4.05 -22.55 9.09
N ALA A 374 3.55 -21.32 9.09
CA ALA A 374 4.21 -20.12 9.62
C ALA A 374 3.81 -19.87 11.09
N GLY A 375 4.11 -18.68 11.62
CA GLY A 375 3.76 -18.24 12.99
C GLY A 375 4.97 -18.07 13.93
N VAL A 376 4.70 -17.95 15.23
CA VAL A 376 5.72 -17.68 16.26
C VAL A 376 6.84 -18.73 16.22
N GLY A 377 8.08 -18.27 16.12
CA GLY A 377 9.27 -19.13 16.09
C GLY A 377 9.55 -19.80 14.74
N LYS A 378 8.85 -19.42 13.67
CA LYS A 378 9.06 -19.93 12.32
C LYS A 378 9.44 -18.83 11.34
N GLU A 379 9.89 -19.24 10.16
CA GLU A 379 10.19 -18.29 9.09
C GLU A 379 8.96 -17.47 8.71
N ARG A 380 9.13 -16.16 8.64
CA ARG A 380 8.04 -15.23 8.33
C ARG A 380 7.61 -15.40 6.87
N SER A 381 6.32 -15.57 6.66
CA SER A 381 5.72 -15.64 5.32
C SER A 381 4.34 -14.97 5.25
N VAL A 382 3.79 -14.57 6.40
CA VAL A 382 2.54 -13.82 6.52
C VAL A 382 2.86 -12.43 7.07
N PHE A 383 2.36 -11.41 6.37
CA PHE A 383 2.48 -10.01 6.71
C PHE A 383 1.06 -9.46 6.77
N TYR A 384 0.75 -8.62 7.76
CA TYR A 384 -0.59 -8.06 7.86
C TYR A 384 -0.64 -6.68 8.53
N GLU A 385 -1.71 -5.96 8.21
CA GLU A 385 -2.15 -4.75 8.91
C GLU A 385 -3.67 -4.76 9.10
N LYS A 386 -4.13 -4.00 10.09
CA LYS A 386 -5.56 -3.81 10.39
C LYS A 386 -5.91 -2.32 10.23
N TRP A 387 -7.03 -2.02 9.58
CA TRP A 387 -7.57 -0.66 9.52
C TRP A 387 -8.83 -0.53 10.40
N TRP A 388 -9.15 0.70 10.81
CA TRP A 388 -10.25 1.04 11.73
C TRP A 388 -11.05 2.24 11.24
#